data_AF-A0A7S3RKZ9-F1
#
_entry.id   AF-A0A7S3RKZ9-F1
#
_cell.length_a   1.000
_cell.length_b   1.000
_cell.length_c   1.000
_cell.angle_alpha   90.00
_cell.angle_beta   90.00
_cell.angle_gamma   90.00
#
_symmetry.space_group_name_H-M   'P 1'
#
loop_
_entity.id
_entity.type
_entity.pdbx_description
1 polymer ?
#
loop_
_entity_poly.entity_id
_entity_poly.type
_entity_poly.pdbx_seq_one_letter_code
_entity_poly.pdbx_strand_id
1 'polypeptide(L)'
;FWLKPFWLKVGVNHFVWGNPGGLPTLANSMAKKTAVGIDLGTTYSCVGVWKNDGVEIIANDQGNRTTPSYVAFTDTERLIGDAAKNQTARNPENTVFDAKRLIGRKFSDPICQADIKLWPFKVIAGSGDKPMIVVTAQGEEKKYHPEEISSMILLKMKETAEAYLGTKCNDAVVTVPAYFNDSQRQATKDAGTISGMNVLRIINEPTAAAIAYGLDKKGSGERNVLIYDMGGGTFDVSLLTIEDGIFEVKATAGDTHLGGEDFDNRVVDFCLQDFKRKNRGKDMAGNNRAIRRLRTQCERAKRTLSSSTQATIEIDSLFEGIDYSCSLSRARFE
;
A
#
# COMPACT_ATOMS: atom_id res chain seq x y z
N PHE A 1 3.44 -6.64 -1.19
CA PHE A 1 4.37 -7.64 -0.59
C PHE A 1 5.31 -8.27 -1.65
N TRP A 2 5.50 -7.64 -2.82
CA TRP A 2 6.01 -8.32 -4.03
C TRP A 2 7.40 -7.87 -4.51
N LEU A 3 8.06 -6.97 -3.79
CA LEU A 3 9.27 -6.32 -4.29
C LEU A 3 10.54 -7.19 -4.24
N LYS A 4 10.55 -8.38 -3.63
CA LYS A 4 11.77 -9.16 -3.38
C LYS A 4 12.59 -9.58 -4.63
N PRO A 5 12.07 -9.48 -5.88
CA PRO A 5 12.87 -9.77 -7.09
C PRO A 5 12.49 -8.90 -8.34
N PHE A 6 12.00 -7.68 -8.13
CA PHE A 6 11.45 -6.72 -9.11
C PHE A 6 12.26 -6.37 -10.39
N TRP A 7 13.57 -6.61 -10.46
CA TRP A 7 14.43 -5.76 -11.32
C TRP A 7 15.19 -6.45 -12.45
N LEU A 8 14.93 -7.73 -12.74
CA LEU A 8 15.68 -8.41 -13.78
C LEU A 8 15.40 -7.93 -15.22
N LYS A 9 14.34 -7.13 -15.44
CA LYS A 9 13.94 -6.71 -16.80
C LYS A 9 13.47 -5.26 -17.00
N VAL A 10 13.51 -4.38 -16.00
CA VAL A 10 13.32 -2.94 -16.26
C VAL A 10 14.62 -2.31 -16.78
N GLY A 11 15.28 -2.90 -17.78
CA GLY A 11 16.22 -2.23 -18.69
C GLY A 11 17.29 -1.27 -18.13
N VAL A 12 17.72 -1.33 -16.86
CA VAL A 12 18.81 -0.46 -16.37
C VAL A 12 20.19 -1.06 -16.63
N ASN A 13 20.27 -2.36 -16.96
CA ASN A 13 21.57 -3.04 -17.17
C ASN A 13 21.94 -3.33 -18.63
N HIS A 14 21.12 -3.01 -19.64
CA HIS A 14 21.46 -3.20 -21.06
C HIS A 14 21.12 -1.96 -21.89
N PHE A 15 21.82 -0.85 -21.63
CA PHE A 15 22.17 0.09 -22.69
C PHE A 15 23.64 -0.16 -23.03
N VAL A 16 23.86 -1.07 -23.99
CA VAL A 16 25.14 -1.13 -24.71
C VAL A 16 25.16 0.10 -25.60
N TRP A 17 25.92 1.12 -25.21
CA TRP A 17 26.27 2.23 -26.08
C TRP A 17 27.26 1.71 -27.12
N GLY A 18 26.76 1.18 -28.23
CA GLY A 18 27.56 0.96 -29.41
C GLY A 18 27.82 2.31 -30.08
N ASN A 19 29.02 2.86 -29.93
CA ASN A 19 29.52 3.95 -30.76
C ASN A 19 30.55 3.36 -31.73
N PRO A 20 30.31 3.33 -33.05
CA PRO A 20 31.33 2.92 -34.00
C PRO A 20 32.32 4.08 -34.21
N GLY A 21 33.45 4.02 -33.51
CA GLY A 21 34.65 4.81 -33.83
C GLY A 21 35.01 5.90 -32.82
N GLY A 22 36.25 5.82 -32.31
CA GLY A 22 36.96 6.93 -31.63
C GLY A 22 37.50 6.59 -30.24
N LEU A 23 38.84 6.51 -30.12
CA LEU A 23 39.64 6.36 -28.88
C LEU A 23 39.61 7.64 -28.00
N PRO A 24 40.07 7.59 -26.72
CA PRO A 24 39.28 8.00 -25.56
C PRO A 24 39.75 9.31 -24.89
N THR A 25 38.86 10.04 -24.23
CA THR A 25 39.25 11.00 -23.19
C THR A 25 38.16 11.23 -22.14
N LEU A 26 38.63 11.35 -20.89
CA LEU A 26 37.97 11.80 -19.66
C LEU A 26 36.90 10.86 -19.08
N ALA A 27 37.31 10.18 -17.99
CA ALA A 27 36.48 9.46 -17.06
C ALA A 27 35.43 10.40 -16.44
N ASN A 28 34.31 10.58 -17.12
CA ASN A 28 33.08 11.02 -16.49
C ASN A 28 32.56 9.81 -15.72
N SER A 29 32.71 9.81 -14.39
CA SER A 29 31.97 8.88 -13.55
C SER A 29 30.50 9.27 -13.66
N MET A 30 29.80 8.75 -14.67
CA MET A 30 28.34 8.76 -14.67
C MET A 30 27.93 7.95 -13.45
N ALA A 31 27.54 8.65 -12.39
CA ALA A 31 26.91 8.03 -11.23
C ALA A 31 25.80 7.13 -11.76
N LYS A 32 25.93 5.82 -11.53
CA LYS A 32 24.98 4.82 -11.99
C LYS A 32 23.61 5.25 -11.47
N LYS A 33 22.69 5.63 -12.36
CA LYS A 33 21.35 6.06 -11.95
C LYS A 33 20.65 4.86 -11.32
N THR A 34 20.51 4.89 -10.00
CA THR A 34 19.81 3.85 -9.25
C THR A 34 18.33 4.14 -9.32
N ALA A 35 17.57 3.20 -9.89
CA ALA A 35 16.12 3.25 -9.91
C ALA A 35 15.52 2.40 -8.78
N VAL A 36 14.38 2.83 -8.24
CA VAL A 36 13.69 2.16 -7.12
C VAL A 36 12.32 1.62 -7.53
N GLY A 37 12.01 0.43 -7.05
CA GLY A 37 10.75 -0.25 -7.31
C GLY A 37 9.82 0.03 -6.16
N ILE A 38 8.63 0.56 -6.45
CA ILE A 38 7.67 0.94 -5.41
C ILE A 38 6.36 0.20 -5.64
N ASP A 39 5.98 -0.58 -4.62
CA ASP A 39 4.68 -1.19 -4.48
C ASP A 39 3.81 -0.19 -3.71
N LEU A 40 3.01 0.61 -4.44
CA LEU A 40 2.07 1.57 -3.84
C LEU A 40 0.77 0.85 -3.51
N GLY A 41 0.72 0.14 -2.40
CA GLY A 41 -0.47 -0.60 -1.98
C GLY A 41 -1.53 0.27 -1.31
N THR A 42 -2.77 -0.25 -1.25
CA THR A 42 -3.92 0.42 -0.62
C THR A 42 -3.66 0.73 0.85
N THR A 43 -3.23 -0.28 1.61
CA THR A 43 -3.02 -0.17 3.07
C THR A 43 -1.56 -0.01 3.47
N TYR A 44 -0.66 -0.61 2.70
CA TYR A 44 0.78 -0.60 2.94
C TYR A 44 1.52 -0.44 1.62
N SER A 45 2.58 0.36 1.64
CA SER A 45 3.53 0.52 0.56
C SER A 45 4.87 -0.13 0.90
N CYS A 46 5.62 -0.51 -0.12
CA CYS A 46 6.94 -1.10 0.02
C CYS A 46 7.88 -0.49 -1.04
N VAL A 47 9.17 -0.44 -0.73
CA VAL A 47 10.20 0.04 -1.65
C VAL A 47 11.38 -0.93 -1.68
N GLY A 48 11.88 -1.21 -2.87
CA GLY A 48 12.99 -2.12 -3.10
C GLY A 48 13.94 -1.60 -4.18
N VAL A 49 15.18 -2.04 -4.11
CA VAL A 49 16.25 -1.66 -5.05
C VAL A 49 16.95 -2.90 -5.57
N TRP A 50 17.40 -2.86 -6.83
CA TRP A 50 18.32 -3.86 -7.34
C TRP A 50 19.76 -3.46 -7.12
N LYS A 51 20.46 -4.28 -6.36
CA LYS A 51 21.85 -4.06 -5.97
C LYS A 51 22.52 -5.42 -5.82
N ASN A 52 23.79 -5.50 -6.18
CA ASN A 52 24.60 -6.73 -6.04
C ASN A 52 23.94 -7.98 -6.67
N ASP A 53 23.36 -7.82 -7.87
CA ASP A 53 22.66 -8.87 -8.62
C ASP A 53 21.48 -9.54 -7.88
N GLY A 54 20.92 -8.83 -6.90
CA GLY A 54 19.73 -9.24 -6.18
C GLY A 54 18.82 -8.05 -5.90
N VAL A 55 17.67 -8.34 -5.30
CA VAL A 55 16.80 -7.29 -4.79
C VAL A 55 16.87 -7.23 -3.27
N GLU A 56 17.02 -6.00 -2.80
CA GLU A 56 16.97 -5.65 -1.39
C GLU A 56 15.67 -4.90 -1.12
N ILE A 57 14.87 -5.42 -0.19
CA ILE A 57 13.71 -4.70 0.36
C ILE A 57 14.20 -3.77 1.46
N ILE A 58 13.89 -2.49 1.31
CA ILE A 58 14.41 -1.46 2.19
C ILE A 58 13.47 -1.33 3.39
N ALA A 59 14.04 -1.42 4.60
CA ALA A 59 13.31 -1.15 5.82
C ALA A 59 13.18 0.37 6.03
N ASN A 60 12.05 0.82 6.58
CA ASN A 60 11.85 2.22 6.95
C ASN A 60 12.61 2.58 8.25
N ASP A 61 12.43 3.82 8.70
CA ASP A 61 13.03 4.38 9.92
C ASP A 61 12.63 3.66 11.22
N GLN A 62 11.58 2.83 11.19
CA GLN A 62 11.15 1.97 12.30
C GLN A 62 11.63 0.51 12.15
N GLY A 63 12.41 0.20 11.10
CA GLY A 63 12.85 -1.16 10.78
C GLY A 63 11.81 -2.01 10.05
N ASN A 64 10.66 -1.46 9.67
CA ASN A 64 9.61 -2.18 8.97
C ASN A 64 9.87 -2.23 7.47
N ARG A 65 9.71 -3.41 6.84
CA ARG A 65 9.86 -3.60 5.39
C ARG A 65 8.68 -3.11 4.55
N THR A 66 7.61 -2.67 5.21
CA THR A 66 6.42 -2.08 4.61
C THR A 66 6.02 -0.90 5.46
N THR A 67 5.61 0.19 4.82
CA THR A 67 5.18 1.42 5.48
C THR A 67 3.68 1.59 5.26
N PRO A 68 2.86 1.88 6.28
CA PRO A 68 1.45 2.16 6.09
C PRO A 68 1.20 3.26 5.04
N SER A 69 0.21 3.05 4.18
CA SER A 69 -0.23 4.04 3.18
C SER A 69 -1.14 5.09 3.83
N TYR A 70 -0.62 5.77 4.86
CA TYR A 70 -1.33 6.72 5.70
C TYR A 70 -0.65 8.08 5.66
N VAL A 71 -1.46 9.15 5.60
CA VAL A 71 -1.02 10.53 5.72
C VAL A 71 -1.89 11.24 6.74
N ALA A 72 -1.30 11.82 7.76
CA ALA A 72 -2.02 12.61 8.76
C ALA A 72 -1.56 14.05 8.77
N PHE A 73 -2.52 14.96 8.92
CA PHE A 73 -2.30 16.39 9.00
C PHE A 73 -2.55 16.85 10.43
N THR A 74 -1.60 17.60 10.99
CA THR A 74 -1.69 18.19 12.32
C THR A 74 -1.56 19.70 12.23
N ASP A 75 -1.62 20.38 13.38
CA ASP A 75 -1.40 21.82 13.45
C ASP A 75 0.06 22.23 13.22
N THR A 76 1.00 21.29 13.34
CA THR A 76 2.43 21.59 13.27
C THR A 76 3.10 20.96 12.05
N GLU A 77 2.68 19.76 11.66
CA GLU A 77 3.38 18.97 10.67
C GLU A 77 2.46 18.01 9.90
N ARG A 78 3.05 17.36 8.92
CA ARG A 78 2.43 16.25 8.19
C ARG A 78 3.16 14.97 8.53
N LEU A 79 2.43 13.99 9.04
CA LEU A 79 2.94 12.67 9.37
C LEU A 79 2.61 11.71 8.22
N ILE A 80 3.53 10.79 7.91
CA ILE A 80 3.36 9.79 6.84
C ILE A 80 3.81 8.43 7.39
N GLY A 81 3.11 7.35 7.02
CA GLY A 81 3.49 6.00 7.40
C GLY A 81 3.10 5.61 8.82
N ASP A 82 4.02 4.98 9.55
CA ASP A 82 3.77 4.47 10.90
C ASP A 82 3.34 5.58 11.86
N ALA A 83 3.96 6.76 11.78
CA ALA A 83 3.58 7.91 12.60
C ALA A 83 2.12 8.34 12.37
N ALA A 84 1.67 8.38 11.11
CA ALA A 84 0.29 8.71 10.76
C ALA A 84 -0.70 7.64 11.24
N LYS A 85 -0.39 6.35 11.04
CA LYS A 85 -1.24 5.22 11.48
C LYS A 85 -1.38 5.17 13.00
N ASN A 86 -0.32 5.48 13.75
CA ASN A 86 -0.31 5.42 15.21
C ASN A 86 -1.25 6.46 15.86
N GLN A 87 -1.42 7.63 15.25
CA GLN A 87 -2.24 8.71 15.80
C GLN A 87 -3.69 8.76 15.27
N THR A 88 -4.07 7.87 14.34
CA THR A 88 -5.42 7.86 13.74
C THR A 88 -6.55 7.83 14.78
N ALA A 89 -6.35 7.17 15.93
CA ALA A 89 -7.36 7.10 17.00
C ALA A 89 -7.64 8.45 17.68
N ARG A 90 -6.69 9.39 17.63
CA ARG A 90 -6.81 10.73 18.23
C ARG A 90 -7.21 11.80 17.20
N ASN A 91 -6.90 11.58 15.93
CA ASN A 91 -7.12 12.54 14.84
C ASN A 91 -7.70 11.85 13.59
N PRO A 92 -8.87 11.20 13.68
CA PRO A 92 -9.38 10.37 12.60
C PRO A 92 -9.77 11.18 11.35
N GLU A 93 -10.34 12.37 11.52
CA GLU A 93 -10.85 13.21 10.43
C GLU A 93 -9.75 13.80 9.56
N ASN A 94 -8.53 13.96 10.10
CA ASN A 94 -7.37 14.49 9.37
C ASN A 94 -6.31 13.42 9.10
N THR A 95 -6.67 12.14 9.22
CA THR A 95 -5.80 11.01 8.87
C THR A 95 -6.37 10.26 7.69
N VAL A 96 -5.75 10.48 6.54
CA VAL A 96 -6.14 9.91 5.26
C VAL A 96 -5.45 8.57 5.06
N PHE A 97 -6.24 7.58 4.64
CA PHE A 97 -5.82 6.26 4.19
C PHE A 97 -6.66 5.87 2.98
N ASP A 98 -6.36 4.74 2.34
CA ASP A 98 -7.14 4.23 1.20
C ASP A 98 -7.25 5.18 -0.02
N ALA A 99 -6.36 6.18 -0.13
CA ALA A 99 -6.35 7.12 -1.25
C ALA A 99 -6.27 6.44 -2.63
N LYS A 100 -5.68 5.24 -2.69
CA LYS A 100 -5.62 4.40 -3.91
C LYS A 100 -7.01 3.97 -4.41
N ARG A 101 -8.02 3.91 -3.55
CA ARG A 101 -9.42 3.64 -3.95
C ARG A 101 -10.04 4.81 -4.72
N LEU A 102 -9.57 6.04 -4.47
CA LEU A 102 -10.08 7.27 -5.09
C LEU A 102 -9.30 7.71 -6.33
N ILE A 103 -8.05 7.30 -6.46
CA ILE A 103 -7.15 7.77 -7.52
C ILE A 103 -7.72 7.49 -8.92
N GLY A 104 -7.78 8.53 -9.76
CA GLY A 104 -8.31 8.45 -11.13
C GLY A 104 -9.81 8.14 -11.25
N ARG A 105 -10.57 8.16 -10.14
CA ARG A 105 -12.04 8.00 -10.17
C ARG A 105 -12.75 9.35 -10.24
N LYS A 106 -14.04 9.27 -10.55
CA LYS A 106 -14.98 10.38 -10.38
C LYS A 106 -15.61 10.34 -9.00
N PHE A 107 -15.93 11.50 -8.44
CA PHE A 107 -16.65 11.62 -7.18
C PHE A 107 -18.02 10.96 -7.30
N SER A 108 -18.73 11.14 -8.42
CA SER A 108 -20.04 10.51 -8.68
C SER A 108 -20.02 8.99 -8.90
N ASP A 109 -18.85 8.34 -8.99
CA ASP A 109 -18.74 6.89 -9.15
C ASP A 109 -19.44 6.17 -7.97
N PRO A 110 -20.40 5.25 -8.21
CA PRO A 110 -21.08 4.51 -7.14
C PRO A 110 -20.14 3.82 -6.16
N ILE A 111 -19.00 3.31 -6.65
CA ILE A 111 -17.96 2.69 -5.81
C ILE A 111 -17.33 3.74 -4.89
N CYS A 112 -16.99 4.91 -5.43
CA CYS A 112 -16.47 6.04 -4.66
C CYS A 112 -17.46 6.48 -3.58
N GLN A 113 -18.74 6.62 -3.92
CA GLN A 113 -19.79 6.99 -2.98
C GLN A 113 -20.05 5.94 -1.89
N ALA A 114 -19.85 4.66 -2.18
CA ALA A 114 -19.91 3.60 -1.18
C ALA A 114 -18.75 3.71 -0.19
N ASP A 115 -17.52 3.89 -0.70
CA ASP A 115 -16.31 4.00 0.12
C ASP A 115 -16.29 5.25 1.00
N ILE A 116 -16.77 6.39 0.50
CA ILE A 116 -16.84 7.66 1.25
C ILE A 116 -17.63 7.52 2.56
N LYS A 117 -18.63 6.64 2.61
CA LYS A 117 -19.43 6.40 3.82
C LYS A 117 -18.67 5.66 4.92
N LEU A 118 -17.56 5.01 4.57
CA LEU A 118 -16.75 4.20 5.48
C LEU A 118 -15.60 4.97 6.12
N TRP A 119 -15.27 6.15 5.59
CA TRP A 119 -14.12 6.93 6.05
C TRP A 119 -14.51 8.01 7.07
N PRO A 120 -13.63 8.28 8.06
CA PRO A 120 -13.84 9.36 9.01
C PRO A 120 -13.50 10.74 8.43
N PHE A 121 -12.70 10.81 7.36
CA PHE A 121 -12.34 12.05 6.70
C PHE A 121 -13.34 12.39 5.60
N LYS A 122 -13.50 13.69 5.34
CA LYS A 122 -14.48 14.20 4.38
C LYS A 122 -13.92 14.15 2.96
N VAL A 123 -14.76 13.71 2.01
CA VAL A 123 -14.47 13.78 0.57
C VAL A 123 -15.58 14.59 -0.11
N ILE A 124 -15.21 15.53 -0.97
CA ILE A 124 -16.15 16.38 -1.71
C ILE A 124 -15.91 16.31 -3.22
N ALA A 125 -16.91 16.71 -4.00
CA ALA A 125 -16.73 16.92 -5.43
C ALA A 125 -15.86 18.16 -5.70
N GLY A 126 -14.81 17.99 -6.49
CA GLY A 126 -13.97 19.05 -7.03
C GLY A 126 -14.30 19.36 -8.49
N SER A 127 -13.44 20.14 -9.13
CA SER A 127 -13.57 20.48 -10.55
C SER A 127 -13.55 19.22 -11.42
N GLY A 128 -14.42 19.17 -12.42
CA GLY A 128 -14.54 18.03 -13.34
C GLY A 128 -15.00 16.73 -12.66
N ASP A 129 -15.73 16.83 -11.55
CA ASP A 129 -16.23 15.68 -10.77
C ASP A 129 -15.09 14.81 -10.21
N LYS A 130 -13.92 15.39 -9.93
CA LYS A 130 -12.82 14.69 -9.25
C LYS A 130 -13.06 14.69 -7.73
N PRO A 131 -12.84 13.58 -7.02
CA PRO A 131 -12.93 13.58 -5.55
C PRO A 131 -11.80 14.42 -4.95
N MET A 132 -12.13 15.20 -3.91
CA MET A 132 -11.18 16.01 -3.13
C MET A 132 -11.28 15.61 -1.66
N ILE A 133 -10.14 15.26 -1.07
CA ILE A 133 -10.03 14.89 0.35
C ILE A 133 -9.85 16.17 1.16
N VAL A 134 -10.72 16.40 2.13
CA VAL A 134 -10.74 17.60 2.96
C VAL A 134 -10.15 17.27 4.33
N VAL A 135 -9.14 18.04 4.73
CA VAL A 135 -8.46 17.91 6.03
C VAL A 135 -8.22 19.30 6.61
N THR A 136 -8.14 19.40 7.92
CA THR A 136 -7.66 20.60 8.61
C THR A 136 -6.18 20.43 8.91
N ALA A 137 -5.36 21.35 8.41
CA ALA A 137 -3.93 21.37 8.62
C ALA A 137 -3.51 22.79 9.03
N GLN A 138 -2.80 22.93 10.14
CA GLN A 138 -2.38 24.24 10.68
C GLN A 138 -3.57 25.20 10.90
N GLY A 139 -4.70 24.67 11.40
CA GLY A 139 -5.92 25.45 11.60
C GLY A 139 -6.70 25.85 10.35
N GLU A 140 -6.25 25.45 9.15
CA GLU A 140 -6.90 25.79 7.88
C GLU A 140 -7.45 24.54 7.17
N GLU A 141 -8.63 24.67 6.55
CA GLU A 141 -9.18 23.64 5.68
C GLU A 141 -8.35 23.56 4.38
N LYS A 142 -7.76 22.40 4.11
CA LYS A 142 -7.03 22.09 2.89
C LYS A 142 -7.72 20.97 2.13
N LYS A 143 -7.62 21.04 0.80
CA LYS A 143 -8.23 20.10 -0.14
C LYS A 143 -7.14 19.47 -0.97
N TYR A 144 -7.07 18.15 -0.97
CA TYR A 144 -6.07 17.39 -1.71
C TYR A 144 -6.74 16.45 -2.71
N HIS A 145 -6.18 16.38 -3.90
CA HIS A 145 -6.46 15.31 -4.83
C HIS A 145 -5.89 13.97 -4.30
N PRO A 146 -6.48 12.81 -4.64
CA PRO A 146 -5.94 11.51 -4.27
C PRO A 146 -4.49 11.28 -4.74
N GLU A 147 -4.12 11.81 -5.91
CA GLU A 147 -2.76 11.80 -6.43
C GLU A 147 -1.78 12.62 -5.57
N GLU A 148 -2.22 13.69 -4.90
CA GLU A 148 -1.39 14.45 -3.96
C GLU A 148 -1.16 13.68 -2.66
N ILE A 149 -2.19 12.99 -2.14
CA ILE A 149 -2.01 12.11 -0.96
C ILE A 149 -1.06 10.95 -1.31
N SER A 150 -1.24 10.35 -2.49
CA SER A 150 -0.38 9.27 -2.97
C SER A 150 1.06 9.73 -3.20
N SER A 151 1.26 10.98 -3.67
CA SER A 151 2.60 11.54 -3.84
C SER A 151 3.34 11.71 -2.53
N MET A 152 2.64 12.04 -1.43
CA MET A 152 3.23 12.10 -0.09
C MET A 152 3.72 10.72 0.37
N ILE A 153 2.95 9.66 0.09
CA ILE A 153 3.37 8.28 0.37
C ILE A 153 4.59 7.90 -0.47
N LEU A 154 4.57 8.22 -1.77
CA LEU A 154 5.69 7.98 -2.69
C LEU A 154 6.95 8.76 -2.29
N LEU A 155 6.79 9.99 -1.78
CA LEU A 155 7.89 10.78 -1.25
C LEU A 155 8.52 10.10 -0.03
N LYS A 156 7.72 9.57 0.91
CA LYS A 156 8.26 8.79 2.04
C LYS A 156 9.00 7.53 1.57
N MET A 157 8.54 6.88 0.49
CA MET A 157 9.23 5.71 -0.09
C MET A 157 10.56 6.11 -0.73
N LYS A 158 10.59 7.25 -1.44
CA LYS A 158 11.81 7.85 -1.97
C LYS A 158 12.80 8.17 -0.84
N GLU A 159 12.38 8.90 0.19
CA GLU A 159 13.22 9.25 1.34
C GLU A 159 13.78 8.01 2.05
N THR A 160 12.97 6.97 2.20
CA THR A 160 13.39 5.68 2.77
C THR A 160 14.50 5.04 1.92
N ALA A 161 14.35 5.04 0.59
CA ALA A 161 15.37 4.52 -0.30
C ALA A 161 16.65 5.39 -0.33
N GLU A 162 16.50 6.72 -0.32
CA GLU A 162 17.64 7.65 -0.27
C GLU A 162 18.45 7.50 1.01
N ALA A 163 17.78 7.33 2.16
CA ALA A 163 18.44 7.08 3.44
C ALA A 163 19.24 5.76 3.42
N TYR A 164 18.70 4.72 2.79
CA TYR A 164 19.38 3.43 2.64
C TYR A 164 20.57 3.46 1.67
N LEU A 165 20.42 4.17 0.54
CA LEU A 165 21.42 4.21 -0.53
C LEU A 165 22.51 5.26 -0.29
N GLY A 166 22.24 6.27 0.54
CA GLY A 166 23.12 7.42 0.77
C GLY A 166 23.18 8.40 -0.41
N THR A 167 22.28 8.25 -1.39
CA THR A 167 22.25 9.04 -2.63
C THR A 167 20.82 9.37 -3.05
N LYS A 168 20.64 10.42 -3.86
CA LYS A 168 19.33 10.77 -4.42
C LYS A 168 18.78 9.70 -5.36
N CYS A 169 17.48 9.43 -5.24
CA CYS A 169 16.75 8.44 -6.05
C CYS A 169 15.71 9.15 -6.90
N ASN A 170 16.04 9.37 -8.17
CA ASN A 170 15.17 10.15 -9.06
C ASN A 170 14.32 9.29 -9.98
N ASP A 171 14.71 8.04 -10.25
CA ASP A 171 14.00 7.18 -11.19
C ASP A 171 13.23 6.09 -10.41
N ALA A 172 11.97 5.86 -10.77
CA ALA A 172 11.14 4.86 -10.13
C ALA A 172 10.29 4.08 -11.13
N VAL A 173 9.97 2.84 -10.77
CA VAL A 173 8.90 2.06 -11.38
C VAL A 173 7.86 1.80 -10.31
N VAL A 174 6.60 2.12 -10.60
CA VAL A 174 5.50 2.04 -9.63
C VAL A 174 4.50 0.99 -10.09
N THR A 175 4.05 0.14 -9.17
CA THR A 175 3.05 -0.89 -9.48
C THR A 175 1.62 -0.38 -9.32
N VAL A 176 0.71 -0.92 -10.13
CA VAL A 176 -0.74 -0.70 -10.04
C VAL A 176 -1.50 -2.01 -10.26
N PRO A 177 -2.75 -2.13 -9.81
CA PRO A 177 -3.57 -3.30 -10.12
C PRO A 177 -3.77 -3.48 -11.62
N ALA A 178 -3.90 -4.73 -12.09
CA ALA A 178 -4.04 -4.99 -13.53
C ALA A 178 -5.33 -4.39 -14.13
N TYR A 179 -6.41 -4.32 -13.35
CA TYR A 179 -7.69 -3.74 -13.75
C TYR A 179 -7.71 -2.20 -13.78
N PHE A 180 -6.64 -1.52 -13.35
CA PHE A 180 -6.58 -0.05 -13.43
C PHE A 180 -6.70 0.42 -14.88
N ASN A 181 -7.64 1.33 -15.11
CA ASN A 181 -7.81 1.99 -16.41
C ASN A 181 -6.76 3.10 -16.63
N ASP A 182 -6.76 3.69 -17.82
CA ASP A 182 -5.79 4.72 -18.21
C ASP A 182 -5.80 5.95 -17.30
N SER A 183 -6.98 6.38 -16.82
CA SER A 183 -7.09 7.53 -15.92
C SER A 183 -6.43 7.25 -14.56
N GLN A 184 -6.61 6.05 -14.02
CA GLN A 184 -6.01 5.65 -12.74
C GLN A 184 -4.49 5.44 -12.87
N ARG A 185 -4.03 4.88 -14.00
CA ARG A 185 -2.60 4.75 -14.33
C ARG A 185 -1.93 6.11 -14.46
N GLN A 186 -2.57 7.04 -15.17
CA GLN A 186 -2.07 8.39 -15.34
C GLN A 186 -2.01 9.13 -14.01
N ALA A 187 -3.07 9.09 -13.20
CA ALA A 187 -3.09 9.73 -11.88
C ALA A 187 -2.01 9.15 -10.93
N THR A 188 -1.73 7.85 -11.01
CA THR A 188 -0.62 7.24 -10.25
C THR A 188 0.75 7.72 -10.75
N LYS A 189 0.92 7.87 -12.06
CA LYS A 189 2.14 8.44 -12.66
C LYS A 189 2.32 9.92 -12.26
N ASP A 190 1.24 10.68 -12.23
CA ASP A 190 1.22 12.07 -11.78
C ASP A 190 1.63 12.17 -10.32
N ALA A 191 1.12 11.28 -9.45
CA ALA A 191 1.56 11.18 -8.05
C ALA A 191 3.09 10.97 -7.93
N GLY A 192 3.66 10.09 -8.76
CA GLY A 192 5.12 9.90 -8.82
C GLY A 192 5.86 11.16 -9.26
N THR A 193 5.32 11.87 -10.24
CA THR A 193 5.91 13.13 -10.73
C THR A 193 5.85 14.23 -9.66
N ILE A 194 4.72 14.37 -8.95
CA ILE A 194 4.54 15.33 -7.84
C ILE A 194 5.52 15.03 -6.69
N SER A 195 5.84 13.75 -6.45
CA SER A 195 6.85 13.35 -5.45
C SER A 195 8.31 13.62 -5.88
N GLY A 196 8.52 14.22 -7.06
CA GLY A 196 9.84 14.51 -7.60
C GLY A 196 10.57 13.27 -8.11
N MET A 197 9.85 12.25 -8.59
CA MET A 197 10.40 11.08 -9.25
C MET A 197 10.03 11.06 -10.73
N ASN A 198 10.98 10.65 -11.57
CA ASN A 198 10.75 10.24 -12.94
C ASN A 198 10.22 8.80 -12.96
N VAL A 199 8.93 8.65 -13.25
CA VAL A 199 8.27 7.35 -13.34
C VAL A 199 8.61 6.71 -14.68
N LEU A 200 9.62 5.84 -14.69
CA LEU A 200 10.12 5.13 -15.87
C LEU A 200 9.02 4.25 -16.49
N ARG A 201 8.23 3.59 -15.63
CA ARG A 201 7.15 2.70 -16.07
C ARG A 201 6.12 2.52 -14.95
N ILE A 202 4.87 2.41 -15.35
CA ILE A 202 3.81 1.83 -14.52
C ILE A 202 3.67 0.37 -14.94
N ILE A 203 3.78 -0.57 -13.99
CA ILE A 203 3.64 -2.01 -14.26
C ILE A 203 2.49 -2.59 -13.46
N ASN A 204 1.90 -3.66 -13.96
CA ASN A 204 0.86 -4.36 -13.22
C ASN A 204 1.46 -5.12 -12.04
N GLU A 205 0.83 -5.04 -10.87
CA GLU A 205 1.15 -5.83 -9.67
C GLU A 205 1.30 -7.33 -9.98
N PRO A 206 0.36 -8.01 -10.68
CA PRO A 206 0.55 -9.40 -11.04
C PRO A 206 1.76 -9.61 -11.97
N THR A 207 2.03 -8.72 -12.93
CA THR A 207 3.23 -8.85 -13.75
C THR A 207 4.51 -8.69 -12.92
N ALA A 208 4.53 -7.75 -11.97
CA ALA A 208 5.64 -7.58 -11.03
C ALA A 208 5.87 -8.83 -10.17
N ALA A 209 4.78 -9.46 -9.70
CA ALA A 209 4.83 -10.73 -8.98
C ALA A 209 5.31 -11.89 -9.88
N ALA A 210 4.92 -11.96 -11.15
CA ALA A 210 5.41 -12.99 -12.06
C ALA A 210 6.92 -12.87 -12.33
N ILE A 211 7.40 -11.62 -12.54
CA ILE A 211 8.84 -11.29 -12.65
C ILE A 211 9.57 -11.69 -11.38
N ALA A 212 8.98 -11.40 -10.22
CA ALA A 212 9.53 -11.74 -8.92
C ALA A 212 9.88 -13.25 -8.81
N TYR A 213 8.94 -14.12 -9.15
CA TYR A 213 9.15 -15.57 -9.03
C TYR A 213 10.13 -16.15 -10.07
N GLY A 214 10.71 -15.31 -10.95
CA GLY A 214 11.62 -15.73 -12.01
C GLY A 214 10.93 -16.66 -13.02
N LEU A 215 9.60 -16.50 -13.16
CA LEU A 215 8.80 -17.36 -14.04
C LEU A 215 9.09 -17.06 -15.52
N ASP A 216 9.72 -15.94 -15.83
CA ASP A 216 10.23 -15.58 -17.16
C ASP A 216 11.53 -16.28 -17.55
N LYS A 217 12.20 -16.96 -16.61
CA LYS A 217 13.49 -17.62 -16.82
C LYS A 217 13.42 -19.15 -16.81
N LYS A 218 12.26 -19.71 -16.45
CA LYS A 218 12.13 -21.16 -16.31
C LYS A 218 11.53 -21.73 -17.59
N GLY A 219 12.29 -22.58 -18.27
CA GLY A 219 11.88 -23.54 -19.31
C GLY A 219 11.45 -22.98 -20.66
N SER A 220 11.35 -23.89 -21.64
CA SER A 220 10.83 -23.63 -22.98
C SER A 220 9.32 -23.83 -23.02
N GLY A 221 8.62 -22.98 -23.80
CA GLY A 221 7.19 -23.07 -24.07
C GLY A 221 6.31 -22.14 -23.24
N GLU A 222 5.09 -21.96 -23.73
CA GLU A 222 4.01 -21.17 -23.11
C GLU A 222 3.64 -21.71 -21.72
N ARG A 223 3.48 -20.80 -20.75
CA ARG A 223 3.09 -21.14 -19.37
C ARG A 223 1.95 -20.28 -18.90
N ASN A 224 0.96 -20.91 -18.30
CA ASN A 224 -0.13 -20.23 -17.63
C ASN A 224 0.18 -20.11 -16.13
N VAL A 225 0.12 -18.89 -15.61
CA VAL A 225 0.40 -18.54 -14.23
C VAL A 225 -0.82 -17.85 -13.65
N LEU A 226 -1.39 -18.42 -12.59
CA LEU A 226 -2.45 -17.77 -11.82
C LEU A 226 -1.83 -17.05 -10.63
N ILE A 227 -2.09 -15.75 -10.53
CA ILE A 227 -1.67 -14.92 -9.41
C ILE A 227 -2.89 -14.66 -8.54
N TYR A 228 -2.75 -15.01 -7.28
CA TYR A 228 -3.73 -14.79 -6.23
C TYR A 228 -3.16 -13.74 -5.27
N ASP A 229 -3.70 -12.53 -5.31
CA ASP A 229 -3.28 -11.42 -4.45
C ASP A 229 -4.42 -11.01 -3.51
N MET A 230 -4.30 -11.38 -2.24
CA MET A 230 -5.24 -11.02 -1.19
C MET A 230 -4.59 -9.97 -0.28
N GLY A 231 -4.85 -8.71 -0.60
CA GLY A 231 -4.29 -7.55 0.09
C GLY A 231 -5.04 -7.17 1.37
N GLY A 232 -4.75 -5.97 1.86
CA GLY A 232 -5.41 -5.43 3.06
C GLY A 232 -6.87 -5.03 2.83
N GLY A 233 -7.23 -4.63 1.61
CA GLY A 233 -8.62 -4.27 1.26
C GLY A 233 -9.02 -4.61 -0.17
N THR A 234 -8.15 -5.23 -0.95
CA THR A 234 -8.43 -5.63 -2.33
C THR A 234 -8.04 -7.08 -2.51
N PHE A 235 -8.86 -7.80 -3.28
CA PHE A 235 -8.60 -9.17 -3.69
C PHE A 235 -8.55 -9.23 -5.21
N ASP A 236 -7.44 -9.70 -5.75
CA ASP A 236 -7.20 -9.76 -7.18
C ASP A 236 -6.70 -11.13 -7.61
N VAL A 237 -7.32 -11.67 -8.66
CA VAL A 237 -6.89 -12.89 -9.34
C VAL A 237 -6.57 -12.54 -10.78
N SER A 238 -5.35 -12.85 -11.22
CA SER A 238 -4.91 -12.63 -12.59
C SER A 238 -4.37 -13.91 -13.20
N LEU A 239 -4.85 -14.28 -14.38
CA LEU A 239 -4.27 -15.34 -15.19
C LEU A 239 -3.34 -14.70 -16.22
N LEU A 240 -2.07 -15.07 -16.18
CA LEU A 240 -1.05 -14.61 -17.12
C LEU A 240 -0.56 -15.77 -17.95
N THR A 241 -0.25 -15.48 -19.20
CA THR A 241 0.56 -16.33 -20.06
C THR A 241 1.97 -15.75 -20.13
N ILE A 242 2.97 -16.61 -19.99
CA ILE A 242 4.38 -16.28 -20.10
C ILE A 242 4.98 -17.12 -21.22
N GLU A 243 5.52 -16.46 -22.23
CA GLU A 243 6.21 -17.09 -23.36
C GLU A 243 7.39 -16.19 -23.76
N ASP A 244 8.59 -16.76 -23.85
CA ASP A 244 9.84 -16.05 -24.22
C ASP A 244 10.07 -14.72 -23.46
N GLY A 245 9.61 -14.68 -22.20
CA GLY A 245 9.73 -13.50 -21.33
C GLY A 245 8.74 -12.37 -21.63
N ILE A 246 7.79 -12.59 -22.53
CA ILE A 246 6.61 -11.76 -22.75
C ILE A 246 5.54 -12.20 -21.74
N PHE A 247 4.93 -11.22 -21.07
CA PHE A 247 3.85 -11.44 -20.12
C PHE A 247 2.56 -10.89 -20.71
N GLU A 248 1.59 -11.76 -20.92
CA GLU A 248 0.26 -11.39 -21.38
C GLU A 248 -0.76 -11.66 -20.28
N VAL A 249 -1.56 -10.66 -19.92
CA VAL A 249 -2.67 -10.85 -18.98
C VAL A 249 -3.86 -11.38 -19.76
N LYS A 250 -4.26 -12.63 -19.51
CA LYS A 250 -5.38 -13.30 -20.19
C LYS A 250 -6.72 -13.00 -19.55
N ALA A 251 -6.77 -12.93 -18.23
CA ALA A 251 -7.98 -12.63 -17.48
C ALA A 251 -7.64 -12.00 -16.13
N THR A 252 -8.51 -11.11 -15.67
CA THR A 252 -8.47 -10.55 -14.31
C THR A 252 -9.86 -10.58 -13.71
N ALA A 253 -9.97 -11.03 -12.47
CA ALA A 253 -11.18 -11.04 -11.67
C ALA A 253 -10.80 -10.71 -10.22
N GLY A 254 -11.77 -10.44 -9.36
CA GLY A 254 -11.48 -10.09 -7.98
C GLY A 254 -12.62 -9.35 -7.32
N ASP A 255 -12.34 -8.82 -6.14
CA ASP A 255 -13.22 -7.97 -5.36
C ASP A 255 -12.42 -6.78 -4.83
N THR A 256 -12.78 -5.58 -5.26
CA THR A 256 -12.10 -4.35 -4.87
C THR A 256 -12.37 -3.95 -3.43
N HIS A 257 -13.28 -4.63 -2.72
CA HIS A 257 -13.74 -4.33 -1.37
C HIS A 257 -13.63 -5.52 -0.42
N LEU A 258 -12.76 -6.46 -0.74
CA LEU A 258 -12.46 -7.62 0.09
C LEU A 258 -10.97 -7.66 0.43
N GLY A 259 -10.64 -7.78 1.71
CA GLY A 259 -9.26 -8.04 2.12
C GLY A 259 -9.08 -8.28 3.62
N GLY A 260 -7.83 -8.13 4.04
CA GLY A 260 -7.41 -8.32 5.43
C GLY A 260 -8.22 -7.52 6.47
N GLU A 261 -8.71 -6.33 6.13
CA GLU A 261 -9.51 -5.49 7.01
C GLU A 261 -10.92 -6.04 7.27
N ASP A 262 -11.50 -6.78 6.33
CA ASP A 262 -12.79 -7.45 6.53
C ASP A 262 -12.67 -8.60 7.51
N PHE A 263 -11.54 -9.31 7.47
CA PHE A 263 -11.24 -10.32 8.49
C PHE A 263 -11.04 -9.67 9.87
N ASP A 264 -10.39 -8.50 9.92
CA ASP A 264 -10.28 -7.72 11.17
C ASP A 264 -11.65 -7.28 11.68
N ASN A 265 -12.55 -6.83 10.79
CA ASN A 265 -13.94 -6.47 11.13
C ASN A 265 -14.67 -7.64 11.80
N ARG A 266 -14.59 -8.85 11.22
CA ARG A 266 -15.23 -10.04 11.79
C ARG A 266 -14.72 -10.39 13.18
N VAL A 267 -13.41 -10.25 13.42
CA VAL A 267 -12.82 -10.48 14.75
C VAL A 267 -13.24 -9.38 15.73
N VAL A 268 -13.32 -8.12 15.28
CA VAL A 268 -13.83 -7.01 16.10
C VAL A 268 -15.27 -7.27 16.50
N ASP A 269 -16.16 -7.62 15.57
CA ASP A 269 -17.57 -7.90 15.86
C ASP A 269 -17.74 -9.04 16.87
N PHE A 270 -16.96 -10.11 16.69
CA PHE A 270 -16.90 -11.20 17.67
C PHE A 270 -16.48 -10.70 19.06
N CYS A 271 -15.44 -9.87 19.13
CA CYS A 271 -14.97 -9.32 20.40
C CYS A 271 -15.96 -8.34 21.04
N LEU A 272 -16.67 -7.54 20.23
CA LEU A 272 -17.74 -6.65 20.72
C LEU A 272 -18.87 -7.45 21.38
N GLN A 273 -19.30 -8.54 20.74
CA GLN A 273 -20.31 -9.43 21.29
C GLN A 273 -19.83 -10.15 22.56
N ASP A 274 -18.57 -10.62 22.57
CA ASP A 274 -17.96 -11.23 23.74
C ASP A 274 -17.84 -10.26 24.93
N PHE A 275 -17.39 -9.02 24.67
CA PHE A 275 -17.33 -7.96 25.68
C PHE A 275 -18.71 -7.68 26.26
N LYS A 276 -19.73 -7.50 25.41
CA LYS A 276 -21.11 -7.24 25.83
C LYS A 276 -21.65 -8.36 26.70
N ARG A 277 -21.38 -9.62 26.33
CA ARG A 277 -21.76 -10.81 27.10
C ARG A 277 -21.06 -10.86 28.46
N LYS A 278 -19.75 -10.61 28.53
CA LYS A 278 -18.96 -10.63 29.78
C LYS A 278 -19.33 -9.48 30.73
N ASN A 279 -19.76 -8.35 30.19
CA ASN A 279 -19.92 -7.10 30.94
C ASN A 279 -21.38 -6.63 31.06
N ARG A 280 -22.30 -7.57 31.33
CA ARG A 280 -23.71 -7.29 31.66
C ARG A 280 -24.44 -6.41 30.62
N GLY A 281 -24.15 -6.62 29.34
CA GLY A 281 -24.82 -5.91 28.26
C GLY A 281 -24.24 -4.53 27.91
N LYS A 282 -23.15 -4.10 28.56
CA LYS A 282 -22.45 -2.84 28.20
C LYS A 282 -22.00 -2.88 26.74
N ASP A 283 -22.37 -1.86 25.99
CA ASP A 283 -22.16 -1.76 24.54
C ASP A 283 -21.19 -0.62 24.22
N MET A 284 -20.12 -0.94 23.50
CA MET A 284 -19.08 0.00 23.10
C MET A 284 -19.23 0.46 21.64
N ALA A 285 -20.32 0.09 20.95
CA ALA A 285 -20.56 0.46 19.54
C ALA A 285 -20.51 1.97 19.26
N GLY A 286 -20.83 2.81 20.24
CA GLY A 286 -20.75 4.28 20.12
C GLY A 286 -19.37 4.88 20.47
N ASN A 287 -18.41 4.09 20.94
CA ASN A 287 -17.12 4.59 21.38
C ASN A 287 -16.01 4.30 20.35
N ASN A 288 -15.86 5.24 19.40
CA ASN A 288 -14.89 5.15 18.31
C ASN A 288 -13.45 4.88 18.79
N ARG A 289 -13.05 5.47 19.92
CA ARG A 289 -11.72 5.27 20.51
C ARG A 289 -11.53 3.83 20.99
N ALA A 290 -12.52 3.27 21.69
CA ALA A 290 -12.49 1.90 22.18
C ALA A 290 -12.47 0.90 21.02
N ILE A 291 -13.35 1.09 20.02
CA ILE A 291 -13.41 0.23 18.81
C ILE A 291 -12.07 0.25 18.06
N ARG A 292 -11.45 1.42 17.91
CA ARG A 292 -10.14 1.51 17.23
C ARG A 292 -9.03 0.78 17.99
N ARG A 293 -8.99 0.89 19.32
CA ARG A 293 -8.04 0.12 20.15
C ARG A 293 -8.25 -1.38 20.01
N LEU A 294 -9.52 -1.82 20.01
CA LEU A 294 -9.89 -3.21 19.81
C LEU A 294 -9.44 -3.73 18.44
N ARG A 295 -9.73 -2.98 17.37
CA ARG A 295 -9.32 -3.29 16.00
C ARG A 295 -7.81 -3.47 15.86
N THR A 296 -7.01 -2.60 16.46
CA THR A 296 -5.54 -2.72 16.44
C THR A 296 -5.07 -4.05 17.05
N GLN A 297 -5.67 -4.49 18.16
CA GLN A 297 -5.32 -5.79 18.74
C GLN A 297 -5.88 -6.96 17.94
N CYS A 298 -7.04 -6.82 17.31
CA CYS A 298 -7.60 -7.84 16.41
C CYS A 298 -6.69 -8.06 15.19
N GLU A 299 -6.18 -6.98 14.58
CA GLU A 299 -5.19 -7.06 13.48
C GLU A 299 -3.92 -7.80 13.92
N ARG A 300 -3.43 -7.52 15.14
CA ARG A 300 -2.27 -8.23 15.71
C ARG A 300 -2.57 -9.70 15.96
N ALA A 301 -3.73 -10.02 16.54
CA ALA A 301 -4.16 -11.39 16.78
C ALA A 301 -4.29 -12.18 15.47
N LYS A 302 -4.89 -11.60 14.42
CA LYS A 302 -4.96 -12.19 13.07
C LYS A 302 -3.56 -12.57 12.56
N ARG A 303 -2.58 -11.65 12.66
CA ARG A 303 -1.20 -11.90 12.24
C ARG A 303 -0.55 -13.04 13.04
N THR A 304 -0.77 -13.09 14.36
CA THR A 304 -0.29 -14.18 15.21
C THR A 304 -0.92 -15.52 14.81
N LEU A 305 -2.22 -15.53 14.50
CA LEU A 305 -2.93 -16.74 14.08
C LEU A 305 -2.45 -17.32 12.74
N SER A 306 -1.78 -16.53 11.90
CA SER A 306 -1.18 -17.03 10.66
C SER A 306 -0.02 -18.01 10.91
N SER A 307 0.63 -17.95 12.08
CA SER A 307 1.75 -18.86 12.44
C SER A 307 1.48 -19.68 13.69
N SER A 308 0.52 -19.28 14.53
CA SER A 308 0.15 -19.94 15.80
C SER A 308 -1.29 -20.43 15.78
N THR A 309 -1.62 -21.42 16.61
CA THR A 309 -2.99 -21.98 16.72
C THR A 309 -3.91 -21.16 17.63
N GLN A 310 -3.36 -20.23 18.40
CA GLN A 310 -4.07 -19.39 19.36
C GLN A 310 -3.40 -18.01 19.46
N ALA A 311 -4.21 -16.98 19.75
CA ALA A 311 -3.75 -15.62 20.03
C ALA A 311 -4.56 -15.03 21.20
N THR A 312 -3.92 -14.15 21.98
CA THR A 312 -4.58 -13.42 23.07
C THR A 312 -4.76 -11.96 22.66
N ILE A 313 -5.98 -11.46 22.84
CA ILE A 313 -6.36 -10.05 22.70
C ILE A 313 -6.51 -9.51 24.11
N GLU A 314 -5.66 -8.56 24.48
CA GLU A 314 -5.64 -7.95 25.81
C GLU A 314 -5.54 -6.43 25.71
N ILE A 315 -6.44 -5.73 26.40
CA ILE A 315 -6.55 -4.27 26.38
C ILE A 315 -7.00 -3.76 27.75
N ASP A 316 -6.12 -3.02 28.41
CA ASP A 316 -6.43 -2.33 29.67
C ASP A 316 -7.43 -1.19 29.44
N SER A 317 -8.40 -1.05 30.34
CA SER A 317 -9.39 0.03 30.35
C SER A 317 -9.98 0.28 28.97
N LEU A 318 -10.46 -0.78 28.31
CA LEU A 318 -11.00 -0.72 26.95
C LEU A 318 -12.22 0.21 26.90
N PHE A 319 -13.16 0.04 27.83
CA PHE A 319 -14.42 0.79 27.88
C PHE A 319 -14.89 0.97 29.32
N GLU A 320 -15.20 2.21 29.72
CA GLU A 320 -15.65 2.56 31.09
C GLU A 320 -14.74 2.01 32.22
N GLY A 321 -13.42 2.02 31.99
CA GLY A 321 -12.44 1.48 32.94
C GLY A 321 -12.38 -0.05 33.03
N ILE A 322 -13.11 -0.76 32.17
CA ILE A 322 -13.14 -2.22 32.12
C ILE A 322 -12.03 -2.73 31.20
N ASP A 323 -11.18 -3.60 31.74
CA ASP A 323 -10.18 -4.34 30.97
C ASP A 323 -10.86 -5.42 30.10
N TYR A 324 -10.30 -5.68 28.92
CA TYR A 324 -10.78 -6.74 28.05
C TYR A 324 -9.67 -7.75 27.77
N SER A 325 -9.97 -9.02 28.01
CA SER A 325 -9.12 -10.15 27.64
C SER A 325 -9.94 -11.24 26.97
N CYS A 326 -9.43 -11.74 25.84
CA CYS A 326 -10.03 -12.80 25.06
C CYS A 326 -8.95 -13.66 24.41
N SER A 327 -9.14 -14.98 24.43
CA SER A 327 -8.28 -15.91 23.70
C SER A 327 -9.03 -16.41 22.47
N LEU A 328 -8.43 -16.22 21.30
CA LEU A 328 -8.98 -16.57 20.00
C LEU A 328 -8.16 -17.73 19.42
N SER A 329 -8.81 -18.85 19.08
CA SER A 329 -8.19 -19.95 18.37
C SER A 329 -8.23 -19.72 16.85
N ARG A 330 -7.30 -20.32 16.10
CA ARG A 330 -7.31 -20.28 14.63
C ARG A 330 -8.61 -20.85 14.06
N ALA A 331 -9.09 -21.96 14.61
CA ALA A 331 -10.35 -22.60 14.19
C ALA A 331 -11.61 -21.75 14.46
N ARG A 332 -11.54 -20.72 15.32
CA ARG A 332 -12.63 -19.77 15.52
C ARG A 332 -12.53 -18.56 14.58
N PHE A 333 -11.32 -18.27 14.12
CA PHE A 333 -11.05 -17.23 13.15
C PHE A 333 -11.44 -17.66 11.73
N GLU A 334 -11.14 -18.91 11.37
CA GLU A 334 -11.59 -19.60 10.14
C GLU A 334 -13.10 -19.82 10.12
#